data_AF-A0A7C1DKW2-F1
#
_entry.id   AF-A0A7C1DKW2-F1
#
_cell.length_a   1.000
_cell.length_b   1.000
_cell.length_c   1.000
_cell.angle_alpha   90.00
_cell.angle_beta   90.00
_cell.angle_gamma   90.00
#
_symmetry.space_group_name_H-M   'P 1'
#
loop_
_entity.id
_entity.type
_entity.pdbx_description
1 polymer ?
#
loop_
_entity_poly.entity_id
_entity_poly.type
_entity_poly.pdbx_seq_one_letter_code
_entity_poly.pdbx_strand_id
1 'polypeptide(L)'
;MVFAVLLTNDAACDLEGIYDYIAFHDSPQKADYVLDQIEKAFSSLSKFPERGVYPKELLTLGISEYREIFFKPYRIIYRIMDRSVYVLLIVDGRRDLESLLQRRLLNA
;
A
#
# COMPACT_ATOMS: atom_id res chain seq x y z
N MET A 1 17.06 7.59 12.80
CA MET A 1 15.74 8.09 13.27
C MET A 1 14.67 7.17 12.70
N VAL A 2 13.60 6.92 13.45
CA VAL A 2 12.51 6.02 13.05
C VAL A 2 11.22 6.83 12.90
N PHE A 3 10.50 6.63 11.81
CA PHE A 3 9.18 7.18 11.53
C PHE A 3 8.11 6.20 11.98
N ALA A 4 7.01 6.70 12.54
CA ALA A 4 5.83 5.88 12.78
C ALA A 4 5.19 5.54 11.43
N VAL A 5 4.78 4.28 11.23
CA VAL A 5 4.03 3.87 10.04
C VAL A 5 2.59 3.64 10.46
N LEU A 6 1.68 4.42 9.89
CA LEU A 6 0.26 4.45 10.26
C LEU A 6 -0.57 4.09 9.03
N LEU A 7 -1.45 3.10 9.16
CA LEU A 7 -2.39 2.75 8.11
C LEU A 7 -3.66 3.57 8.31
N THR A 8 -4.17 4.13 7.22
CA THR A 8 -5.57 4.57 7.17
C THR A 8 -6.51 3.36 7.30
N ASN A 9 -7.76 3.59 7.72
CA ASN A 9 -8.75 2.51 7.81
C ASN A 9 -8.88 1.77 6.48
N ASP A 10 -8.97 2.51 5.38
CA ASP A 10 -9.03 1.93 4.05
C ASP A 10 -7.78 1.11 3.70
N ALA A 11 -6.58 1.58 4.04
CA ALA A 11 -5.36 0.81 3.79
C ALA A 11 -5.30 -0.49 4.61
N ALA A 12 -5.92 -0.51 5.80
CA ALA A 12 -6.08 -1.73 6.58
C ALA A 12 -7.07 -2.69 5.89
N CYS A 13 -8.22 -2.18 5.42
CA CYS A 13 -9.18 -2.96 4.64
C CYS A 13 -8.60 -3.47 3.31
N ASP A 14 -7.75 -2.68 2.66
CA ASP A 14 -7.03 -3.08 1.45
C ASP A 14 -6.14 -4.32 1.73
N LEU A 15 -5.41 -4.28 2.86
CA LEU A 15 -4.52 -5.38 3.27
C LEU A 15 -5.31 -6.65 3.59
N GLU A 16 -6.42 -6.52 4.33
CA GLU A 16 -7.36 -7.61 4.63
C GLU A 16 -7.93 -8.21 3.34
N GLY A 17 -8.41 -7.36 2.42
CA GLY A 17 -8.96 -7.80 1.14
C GLY A 17 -7.93 -8.48 0.24
N ILE A 18 -6.65 -8.08 0.30
CA ILE A 18 -5.55 -8.78 -0.38
C ILE A 18 -5.33 -10.16 0.27
N TYR A 19 -5.28 -10.23 1.60
CA TYR A 19 -5.08 -11.47 2.33
C TYR A 19 -6.19 -12.49 1.99
N ASP A 20 -7.45 -12.09 2.19
CA ASP A 20 -8.62 -12.94 1.97
C ASP A 20 -8.68 -13.46 0.53
N TYR A 21 -8.39 -12.57 -0.43
CA TYR A 21 -8.37 -12.95 -1.84
C TYR A 21 -7.32 -14.04 -2.12
N ILE A 22 -6.10 -13.90 -1.61
CA ILE A 22 -5.04 -14.89 -1.83
C ILE A 22 -5.34 -16.19 -1.08
N ALA A 23 -5.84 -16.10 0.15
CA ALA A 23 -6.20 -17.25 0.96
C ALA A 23 -7.30 -18.09 0.29
N PHE A 24 -8.30 -17.42 -0.30
CA PHE A 24 -9.41 -18.07 -0.98
C PHE A 24 -9.06 -18.62 -2.37
N HIS A 25 -8.29 -17.86 -3.18
CA HIS A 25 -8.03 -18.23 -4.58
C HIS A 25 -6.72 -19.00 -4.80
N ASP A 26 -5.79 -19.00 -3.85
CA ASP A 26 -4.50 -19.66 -3.99
C ASP A 26 -4.18 -20.57 -2.79
N SER A 27 -3.76 -19.98 -1.66
CA SER A 27 -3.57 -20.71 -0.40
C SER A 27 -3.30 -19.76 0.77
N PRO A 28 -3.68 -20.12 2.02
CA PRO A 28 -3.36 -19.34 3.22
C PRO A 28 -1.87 -19.09 3.38
N GLN A 29 -1.01 -20.07 3.09
CA GLN A 29 0.44 -19.93 3.25
C GLN A 29 1.03 -18.85 2.32
N LYS A 30 0.44 -18.66 1.13
CA LYS A 30 0.84 -17.58 0.23
C LYS A 30 0.29 -16.23 0.68
N ALA A 31 -0.89 -16.21 1.31
CA ALA A 31 -1.45 -14.99 1.91
C ALA A 31 -0.56 -14.52 3.07
N ASP A 32 -0.16 -15.43 3.96
CA ASP A 32 0.78 -15.16 5.05
C ASP A 32 2.13 -14.63 4.51
N TYR A 33 2.67 -15.28 3.48
CA TYR A 33 3.90 -14.82 2.85
C TYR A 33 3.78 -13.39 2.30
N VAL A 34 2.66 -13.03 1.67
CA VAL A 34 2.46 -11.67 1.15
C VAL A 34 2.33 -10.66 2.29
N LEU A 35 1.58 -10.99 3.34
CA LEU A 35 1.43 -10.15 4.54
C LEU A 35 2.78 -9.87 5.18
N ASP A 36 3.59 -10.91 5.44
CA ASP A 36 4.94 -10.79 6.00
C ASP A 36 5.85 -9.84 5.20
N GLN A 37 5.71 -9.84 3.88
CA GLN A 37 6.56 -9.01 3.01
C GLN A 37 6.10 -7.56 2.99
N ILE A 38 4.79 -7.32 3.09
CA ILE A 38 4.23 -5.98 3.27
C ILE A 38 4.64 -5.42 4.65
N GLU A 39 4.59 -6.21 5.71
CA GLU A 39 5.07 -5.80 7.04
C GLU A 39 6.57 -5.48 7.06
N LYS A 40 7.39 -6.27 6.35
CA LYS A 40 8.81 -5.96 6.14
C LYS A 40 8.99 -4.65 5.37
N ALA A 41 8.13 -4.37 4.39
CA ALA A 41 8.15 -3.11 3.66
C ALA A 41 7.81 -1.91 4.58
N PHE A 42 6.85 -2.05 5.49
CA PHE A 42 6.56 -1.04 6.53
C PHE A 42 7.73 -0.83 7.48
N SER A 43 8.33 -1.92 7.97
CA SER A 43 9.52 -1.87 8.82
C SER A 43 10.68 -1.13 8.13
N SER A 44 10.85 -1.34 6.83
CA SER A 44 11.82 -0.61 6.01
C SER A 44 11.46 0.87 5.85
N LEU A 45 10.18 1.19 5.59
CA LEU A 45 9.70 2.57 5.48
C LEU A 45 9.91 3.38 6.76
N SER A 46 9.77 2.75 7.93
CA SER A 46 10.06 3.42 9.21
C SER A 46 11.48 4.00 9.28
N LYS A 47 12.45 3.37 8.59
CA LYS A 47 13.86 3.80 8.58
C LYS A 47 14.19 4.71 7.40
N PHE A 48 13.54 4.48 6.25
CA PHE A 48 13.86 5.13 4.99
C PHE A 48 12.59 5.56 4.24
N PRO A 49 11.79 6.50 4.78
CA PRO A 49 10.53 6.87 4.18
C PRO A 49 10.70 7.64 2.86
N GLU A 50 11.83 8.30 2.64
CA GLU A 50 12.13 9.05 1.41
C GLU A 50 12.47 8.15 0.20
N ARG A 51 12.64 6.84 0.40
CA ARG A 51 13.09 5.90 -0.66
C ARG A 51 12.05 5.62 -1.74
N GLY A 52 10.78 5.91 -1.47
CA GLY A 52 9.69 5.68 -2.41
C GLY A 52 9.77 6.66 -3.58
N VAL A 53 9.43 6.14 -4.75
CA VAL A 53 9.33 6.93 -5.98
C VAL A 53 8.01 7.68 -6.03
N TYR A 54 7.93 8.74 -6.81
CA TYR A 54 6.67 9.42 -7.05
C TYR A 54 5.83 8.61 -8.06
N PRO A 55 4.55 8.32 -7.78
CA PRO A 55 3.66 7.70 -8.76
C PRO A 55 3.59 8.56 -10.01
N LYS A 56 3.91 7.97 -11.17
CA LYS A 56 4.03 8.72 -12.43
C LYS A 56 2.74 9.42 -12.80
N GLU A 57 1.61 8.76 -12.57
CA GLU A 57 0.26 9.27 -12.80
C GLU A 57 -0.04 10.53 -11.98
N LEU A 58 0.47 10.62 -10.74
CA LEU A 58 0.29 11.80 -9.89
C LEU A 58 1.29 12.89 -10.27
N LEU A 59 2.51 12.50 -10.60
CA LEU A 59 3.55 13.43 -11.05
C LEU A 59 3.14 14.16 -12.34
N THR A 60 2.47 13.47 -13.27
CA THR A 60 1.93 14.11 -14.49
C THR A 60 0.86 15.16 -14.21
N LEU A 61 0.24 15.13 -13.04
CA LEU A 61 -0.74 16.11 -12.57
C LEU A 61 -0.10 17.20 -11.68
N GLY A 62 1.23 17.21 -11.54
CA GLY A 62 1.95 18.13 -10.67
C GLY A 62 1.85 17.79 -9.17
N ILE A 63 1.37 16.59 -8.83
CA ILE A 63 1.20 16.16 -7.44
C ILE A 63 2.44 15.35 -7.01
N SER A 64 3.21 15.89 -6.06
CA SER A 64 4.45 15.28 -5.55
C SER A 64 4.43 14.98 -4.05
N GLU A 65 3.26 15.03 -3.41
CA GLU A 65 3.12 14.76 -1.97
C GLU A 65 3.09 13.25 -1.64
N TYR A 66 2.80 12.42 -2.65
CA TYR A 66 2.65 10.98 -2.52
C TYR A 66 3.86 10.24 -3.05
N ARG A 67 4.18 9.14 -2.39
CA ARG A 67 5.26 8.23 -2.74
C ARG A 67 4.73 6.82 -2.78
N GLU A 68 5.42 5.98 -3.53
CA GLU A 68 5.13 4.55 -3.58
C GLU A 68 6.38 3.70 -3.44
N ILE A 69 6.18 2.54 -2.84
CA ILE A 69 7.12 1.43 -2.89
C ILE A 69 6.39 0.18 -3.39
N PHE A 70 7.18 -0.80 -3.80
CA PHE A 70 6.69 -2.04 -4.38
C PHE A 70 7.14 -3.25 -3.57
N PHE A 71 6.25 -4.22 -3.44
CA PHE A 71 6.59 -5.60 -3.11
C PHE A 71 5.96 -6.51 -4.16
N LYS A 72 6.74 -6.87 -5.19
CA LYS A 72 6.22 -7.49 -6.42
C LYS A 72 4.94 -6.75 -6.84
N PRO A 73 3.83 -7.32 -7.36
CA PRO A 73 2.86 -6.45 -8.02
C PRO A 73 2.14 -5.52 -7.03
N TYR A 74 2.31 -5.69 -5.72
CA TYR A 74 1.70 -4.83 -4.72
C TYR A 74 2.38 -3.46 -4.66
N ARG A 75 1.58 -2.41 -4.85
CA ARG A 75 1.94 -1.00 -4.68
C ARG A 75 1.47 -0.55 -3.30
N ILE A 76 2.35 0.11 -2.55
CA ILE A 76 2.02 0.73 -1.27
C ILE A 76 2.20 2.24 -1.46
N ILE A 77 1.10 2.97 -1.51
CA ILE A 77 1.10 4.43 -1.67
C ILE A 77 0.98 5.07 -0.30
N TYR A 78 1.89 6.01 -0.02
CA TYR A 78 1.99 6.69 1.25
C TYR A 78 2.34 8.17 1.08
N ARG A 79 2.19 8.94 2.15
CA ARG A 79 2.76 10.29 2.28
C ARG A 79 3.54 10.41 3.58
N ILE A 80 4.50 11.32 3.59
CA ILE A 80 5.29 11.64 4.79
C ILE A 80 4.76 12.95 5.34
N MET A 81 4.38 12.97 6.62
CA MET A 81 4.03 14.20 7.34
C MET A 81 4.72 14.19 8.69
N ASP A 82 5.49 15.25 8.98
CA ASP A 82 6.35 15.36 10.15
C ASP A 82 7.27 14.14 10.32
N ARG A 83 6.98 13.28 11.29
CA ARG A 83 7.71 12.03 11.59
C ARG A 83 6.86 10.78 11.42
N SER A 84 5.83 10.87 10.59
CA SER A 84 4.91 9.77 10.32
C SER A 84 4.81 9.49 8.83
N VAL A 85 4.79 8.21 8.50
CA VAL A 85 4.42 7.66 7.20
C VAL A 85 2.96 7.24 7.29
N TYR A 86 2.09 7.89 6.52
CA TYR A 86 0.69 7.52 6.42
C TYR A 86 0.50 6.67 5.16
N VAL A 87 0.15 5.40 5.32
CA VAL A 87 -0.18 4.49 4.21
C VAL A 87 -1.64 4.71 3.84
N LEU A 88 -1.88 5.13 2.60
CA LEU A 88 -3.21 5.47 2.10
C LEU A 88 -3.84 4.35 1.26
N LEU A 89 -3.04 3.60 0.51
CA LEU A 89 -3.53 2.59 -0.42
C LEU A 89 -2.53 1.45 -0.51
N ILE A 90 -3.04 0.22 -0.45
CA ILE A 90 -2.29 -1.00 -0.75
C ILE A 90 -3.03 -1.73 -1.86
N VAL A 91 -2.40 -1.95 -3.01
CA VAL A 91 -3.10 -2.49 -4.17
C VAL A 91 -2.26 -3.50 -4.92
N ASP A 92 -2.86 -4.61 -5.34
CA ASP A 92 -2.27 -5.50 -6.34
C ASP A 92 -2.33 -4.83 -7.71
N GLY A 93 -1.18 -4.38 -8.23
CA GLY A 93 -1.06 -3.73 -9.53
C GLY A 93 -1.37 -4.65 -10.73
N ARG A 94 -1.64 -5.94 -10.52
CA ARG A 94 -2.21 -6.83 -11.56
C ARG A 94 -3.73 -6.70 -11.67
N ARG A 95 -4.40 -6.18 -10.64
CA ARG A 95 -5.85 -6.05 -10.61
C ARG A 95 -6.28 -4.75 -11.27
N ASP A 96 -7.50 -4.75 -11.78
CA ASP A 96 -8.12 -3.55 -12.34
C ASP A 96 -8.27 -2.48 -11.26
N LEU A 97 -7.47 -1.41 -11.38
CA LEU A 97 -7.42 -0.33 -10.40
C LEU A 97 -8.75 0.43 -10.36
N GLU A 98 -9.43 0.58 -11.50
CA GLU A 98 -10.72 1.26 -11.57
C GLU A 98 -11.77 0.54 -10.72
N SER A 99 -11.92 -0.78 -10.88
CA SER A 99 -12.84 -1.60 -10.09
C SER A 99 -12.54 -1.55 -8.59
N LEU A 100 -11.26 -1.51 -8.20
CA LEU A 100 -10.86 -1.38 -6.80
C LEU A 100 -11.23 -0.02 -6.22
N LEU A 101 -10.95 1.05 -6.95
CA LEU A 101 -11.31 2.41 -6.53
C LEU A 101 -12.83 2.61 -6.50
N GLN A 102 -13.57 2.05 -7.46
CA GLN A 102 -15.03 2.06 -7.45
C GLN A 102 -15.58 1.36 -6.21
N ARG A 103 -15.10 0.17 -5.86
CA ARG A 103 -15.51 -0.52 -4.62
C ARG A 103 -15.24 0.34 -3.39
N ARG A 104 -14.10 1.02 -3.36
CA ARG A 104 -13.73 1.91 -2.25
C ARG A 104 -14.65 3.12 -2.14
N LEU A 105 -14.99 3.75 -3.26
CA LEU A 105 -15.92 4.90 -3.30
C LEU A 105 -17.36 4.50 -2.95
N LEU A 106 -17.76 3.26 -3.25
CA LEU A 106 -19.11 2.73 -2.98
C LEU A 106 -19.25 2.16 -1.57
N ASN A 107 -18.15 1.81 -0.91
CA ASN A 107 -18.13 1.31 0.47
C ASN A 107 -17.74 2.40 1.50
N ALA A 108 -17.65 3.67 1.08
CA ALA A 108 -17.31 4.82 1.92
C ALA A 108 -18.54 5.43 2.63
#